data_AF-F3CEE1-F1
#
_entry.id   AF-F3CEE1-F1
#
_cell.length_a   1.000
_cell.length_b   1.000
_cell.length_c   1.000
_cell.angle_alpha   90.00
_cell.angle_beta   90.00
_cell.angle_gamma   90.00
#
_symmetry.space_group_name_H-M   'P 1'
#
loop_
_entity.id
_entity.type
_entity.pdbx_description
1 polymer ?
#
loop_
_entity_poly.entity_id
_entity_poly.type
_entity_poly.pdbx_seq_one_letter_code
_entity_poly.pdbx_strand_id
1 'polypeptide(L)'
;KKLILPDFLQRDIRHGALHGLKAFNDQPLLKQTKTVFDMIAEHQNQVAELKGIKPQDDDWLCLQYQRAKAALQASGIDLAPCMNDTLAGNFMLNAERQIRLVDFEYASNNDRHYELALWFGEMFFSDEMELALIEDYFGQVSAQTVARIKLNKALADIKWSTWAMVQHAV
;
A
#
# COMPACT_ATOMS: atom_id res chain seq x y z
N LYS A 1 3.63 -20.54 9.91
CA LYS A 1 4.73 -19.60 10.25
C LYS A 1 4.39 -18.20 9.74
N LYS A 2 4.85 -17.14 10.41
CA LYS A 2 4.89 -15.79 9.81
C LYS A 2 5.91 -15.79 8.67
N LEU A 3 5.61 -15.08 7.59
CA LEU A 3 6.52 -14.92 6.46
C LEU A 3 7.53 -13.80 6.73
N ILE A 4 8.66 -13.89 6.03
CA ILE A 4 9.71 -12.86 5.97
C ILE A 4 9.96 -12.48 4.50
N LEU A 5 10.61 -11.35 4.26
CA LEU A 5 10.86 -10.84 2.88
C LEU A 5 11.37 -11.92 1.91
N PRO A 6 12.41 -12.73 2.23
CA PRO A 6 12.91 -13.75 1.31
C PRO A 6 11.90 -14.84 0.91
N ASP A 7 10.89 -15.11 1.74
CA ASP A 7 9.87 -16.11 1.40
C ASP A 7 9.10 -15.71 0.12
N PHE A 8 8.90 -14.41 -0.11
CA PHE A 8 8.18 -13.89 -1.29
C PHE A 8 8.98 -13.96 -2.59
N LEU A 9 10.26 -14.38 -2.56
CA LEU A 9 10.99 -14.71 -3.80
C LEU A 9 10.44 -15.99 -4.44
N GLN A 10 9.88 -16.91 -3.64
CA GLN A 10 9.20 -18.10 -4.14
C GLN A 10 7.89 -17.69 -4.83
N ARG A 11 7.78 -18.03 -6.12
CA ARG A 11 6.64 -17.63 -6.96
C ARG A 11 5.30 -18.06 -6.38
N ASP A 12 5.19 -19.30 -5.90
CA ASP A 12 3.94 -19.84 -5.36
C ASP A 12 3.50 -19.11 -4.07
N ILE A 13 4.43 -18.79 -3.18
CA ILE A 13 4.15 -17.99 -1.98
C ILE A 13 3.68 -16.59 -2.37
N ARG A 14 4.37 -15.94 -3.30
CA ARG A 14 4.04 -14.58 -3.75
C ARG A 14 2.66 -14.53 -4.41
N HIS A 15 2.34 -15.46 -5.31
CA HIS A 15 1.02 -15.52 -5.93
C HIS A 15 -0.07 -15.92 -4.93
N GLY A 16 0.21 -16.84 -3.99
CA GLY A 16 -0.73 -17.17 -2.92
C GLY A 16 -1.04 -15.97 -2.01
N ALA A 17 -0.06 -15.12 -1.73
CA ALA A 17 -0.25 -13.88 -0.98
C ALA A 17 -1.08 -12.86 -1.76
N LEU A 18 -0.81 -12.70 -3.06
CA LEU A 18 -1.63 -11.89 -3.96
C LEU A 18 -3.09 -12.34 -3.96
N HIS A 19 -3.35 -13.66 -4.04
CA HIS A 19 -4.70 -14.21 -4.00
C HIS A 19 -5.39 -13.94 -2.66
N GLY A 20 -4.65 -13.98 -1.56
CA GLY A 20 -5.14 -13.59 -0.23
C GLY A 20 -5.57 -12.11 -0.19
N LEU A 21 -4.72 -11.21 -0.68
CA LEU A 21 -5.03 -9.77 -0.77
C LEU A 21 -6.24 -9.53 -1.67
N LYS A 22 -6.25 -10.12 -2.87
CA LYS A 22 -7.37 -10.02 -3.82
C LYS A 22 -8.68 -10.52 -3.22
N ALA A 23 -8.67 -11.66 -2.53
CA ALA A 23 -9.85 -12.19 -1.87
C ALA A 23 -10.40 -11.25 -0.80
N PHE A 24 -9.54 -10.47 -0.13
CA PHE A 24 -9.96 -9.42 0.78
C PHE A 24 -10.49 -8.18 0.04
N ASN A 25 -9.82 -7.72 -1.02
CA ASN A 25 -10.30 -6.60 -1.83
C ASN A 25 -11.64 -6.86 -2.52
N ASP A 26 -11.94 -8.11 -2.85
CA ASP A 26 -13.19 -8.48 -3.51
C ASP A 26 -14.36 -8.64 -2.50
N GLN A 27 -14.14 -8.38 -1.19
CA GLN A 27 -15.20 -8.31 -0.19
C GLN A 27 -16.02 -7.01 -0.32
N PRO A 28 -17.26 -6.97 0.23
CA PRO A 28 -18.01 -5.72 0.36
C PRO A 28 -17.23 -4.66 1.14
N LEU A 29 -17.46 -3.38 0.78
CA LEU A 29 -16.82 -2.25 1.44
C LEU A 29 -16.97 -2.32 2.98
N LEU A 30 -15.87 -2.01 3.67
CA LEU A 30 -15.83 -1.88 5.11
C LEU A 30 -16.65 -0.68 5.57
N LYS A 31 -16.98 -0.64 6.85
CA LYS A 31 -17.66 0.51 7.47
C LYS A 31 -16.85 1.81 7.38
N GLN A 32 -15.52 1.70 7.41
CA GLN A 32 -14.62 2.84 7.38
C GLN A 32 -13.98 2.99 6.00
N THR A 33 -14.04 4.21 5.47
CA THR A 33 -13.24 4.64 4.32
C THR A 33 -12.18 5.59 4.82
N LYS A 34 -10.92 5.23 4.65
CA LYS A 34 -9.76 6.05 4.97
C LYS A 34 -8.69 5.77 3.92
N THR A 35 -8.64 6.63 2.92
CA THR A 35 -7.71 6.47 1.81
C THR A 35 -6.30 6.88 2.21
N VAL A 36 -5.31 6.57 1.36
CA VAL A 36 -3.95 7.09 1.55
C VAL A 36 -3.91 8.61 1.69
N PHE A 37 -4.81 9.34 1.02
CA PHE A 37 -4.88 10.80 1.13
C PHE A 37 -5.30 11.27 2.52
N ASP A 38 -6.24 10.56 3.13
CA ASP A 38 -6.71 10.83 4.50
C ASP A 38 -5.59 10.50 5.50
N MET A 39 -4.91 9.38 5.30
CA MET A 39 -3.77 8.97 6.12
C MET A 39 -2.60 9.97 6.05
N ILE A 40 -2.23 10.43 4.85
CA ILE A 40 -1.17 11.44 4.68
C ILE A 40 -1.58 12.76 5.35
N ALA A 41 -2.81 13.23 5.13
CA ALA A 41 -3.28 14.48 5.72
C ALA A 41 -3.28 14.42 7.26
N GLU A 42 -3.71 13.29 7.84
CA GLU A 42 -3.68 13.06 9.29
C GLU A 42 -2.25 13.18 9.85
N HIS A 43 -1.28 12.49 9.26
CA HIS A 43 0.10 12.54 9.75
C HIS A 43 0.77 13.89 9.49
N GLN A 44 0.48 14.56 8.37
CA GLN A 44 0.97 15.93 8.13
C GLN A 44 0.46 16.91 9.19
N ASN A 45 -0.80 16.79 9.61
CA ASN A 45 -1.37 17.59 10.69
C ASN A 45 -0.67 17.28 12.03
N GLN A 46 -0.47 16.01 12.35
CA GLN A 46 0.25 15.59 13.57
C GLN A 46 1.69 16.11 13.59
N VAL A 47 2.43 16.03 12.48
CA VAL A 47 3.78 16.59 12.37
C VAL A 47 3.77 18.10 12.63
N ALA A 48 2.78 18.83 12.11
CA ALA A 48 2.64 20.26 12.35
C ALA A 48 2.34 20.58 13.83
N GLU A 49 1.42 19.84 14.46
CA GLU A 49 1.06 20.00 15.88
C GLU A 49 2.25 19.72 16.80
N LEU A 50 2.99 18.65 16.53
CA LEU A 50 4.17 18.24 17.29
C LEU A 50 5.41 19.07 16.99
N LYS A 51 5.36 19.95 15.98
CA LYS A 51 6.54 20.66 15.43
C LYS A 51 7.65 19.68 15.04
N GLY A 52 7.25 18.54 14.46
CA GLY A 52 8.16 17.48 14.02
C GLY A 52 9.14 17.97 12.97
N ILE A 53 10.31 17.32 12.91
CA ILE A 53 11.35 17.64 11.94
C ILE A 53 10.89 17.19 10.55
N LYS A 54 10.96 18.09 9.58
CA LYS A 54 10.61 17.84 8.18
C LYS A 54 11.88 17.92 7.31
N PRO A 55 11.93 17.20 6.19
CA PRO A 55 13.07 17.25 5.28
C PRO A 55 13.15 18.63 4.60
N GLN A 56 14.33 18.99 4.08
CA GLN A 56 14.57 20.30 3.48
C GLN A 56 13.67 20.56 2.25
N ASP A 57 13.25 19.51 1.56
CA ASP A 57 12.43 19.52 0.35
C ASP A 57 10.94 19.26 0.62
N ASP A 58 10.46 19.42 1.86
CA ASP A 58 9.07 19.22 2.26
C ASP A 58 8.05 19.97 1.37
N ASP A 59 8.32 21.23 1.03
CA ASP A 59 7.44 22.02 0.15
C ASP A 59 7.33 21.41 -1.25
N TRP A 60 8.43 20.87 -1.78
CA TRP A 60 8.45 20.21 -3.09
C TRP A 60 7.70 18.88 -3.04
N LEU A 61 7.92 18.08 -1.98
CA LEU A 61 7.21 16.82 -1.75
C LEU A 61 5.70 17.05 -1.61
N CYS A 62 5.29 18.08 -0.87
CA CYS A 62 3.90 18.49 -0.75
C CYS A 62 3.30 18.88 -2.11
N LEU A 63 4.03 19.60 -2.95
CA LEU A 63 3.57 19.93 -4.31
C LEU A 63 3.39 18.66 -5.18
N GLN A 64 4.33 17.72 -5.14
CA GLN A 64 4.20 16.46 -5.90
C GLN A 64 3.04 15.61 -5.38
N TYR A 65 2.85 15.55 -4.07
CA TYR A 65 1.69 14.91 -3.44
C TYR A 65 0.37 15.48 -3.97
N GLN A 66 0.22 16.81 -4.00
CA GLN A 66 -1.01 17.43 -4.51
C GLN A 66 -1.25 17.12 -6.00
N ARG A 67 -0.19 17.08 -6.82
CA ARG A 67 -0.29 16.70 -8.23
C ARG A 67 -0.73 15.23 -8.41
N ALA A 68 -0.11 14.32 -7.66
CA ALA A 68 -0.45 12.90 -7.69
C ALA A 68 -1.90 12.66 -7.22
N LYS A 69 -2.30 13.30 -6.11
CA LYS A 69 -3.67 13.26 -5.60
C LYS A 69 -4.68 13.74 -6.62
N ALA A 70 -4.45 14.90 -7.24
CA ALA A 70 -5.35 15.44 -8.27
C ALA A 70 -5.48 14.49 -9.47
N ALA A 71 -4.39 13.92 -9.96
CA ALA A 71 -4.40 12.99 -11.09
C ALA A 71 -5.15 11.67 -10.78
N LEU A 72 -4.93 11.11 -9.59
CA LEU A 72 -5.64 9.89 -9.15
C LEU A 72 -7.14 10.17 -8.96
N GLN A 73 -7.50 11.27 -8.31
CA GLN A 73 -8.91 11.66 -8.14
C GLN A 73 -9.62 11.91 -9.48
N ALA A 74 -8.96 12.60 -10.41
CA ALA A 74 -9.52 12.88 -11.74
C ALA A 74 -9.73 11.61 -12.58
N SER A 75 -8.94 10.58 -12.36
CA SER A 75 -9.06 9.30 -13.06
C SER A 75 -9.92 8.26 -12.33
N GLY A 76 -10.48 8.60 -11.17
CA GLY A 76 -11.31 7.73 -10.33
C GLY A 76 -10.50 6.91 -9.32
N ILE A 77 -11.11 6.52 -8.19
CA ILE A 77 -10.46 5.66 -7.20
C ILE A 77 -11.19 4.33 -7.19
N ASP A 78 -10.45 3.23 -7.39
CA ASP A 78 -11.01 1.87 -7.33
C ASP A 78 -11.05 1.43 -5.86
N LEU A 79 -12.09 1.88 -5.15
CA LEU A 79 -12.24 1.64 -3.72
C LEU A 79 -12.55 0.17 -3.43
N ALA A 80 -11.76 -0.42 -2.53
CA ALA A 80 -11.96 -1.76 -1.99
C ALA A 80 -11.52 -1.83 -0.52
N PRO A 81 -11.96 -2.85 0.24
CA PRO A 81 -11.33 -3.20 1.50
C PRO A 81 -9.84 -3.45 1.31
N CYS A 82 -8.98 -2.65 1.94
CA CYS A 82 -7.52 -2.82 1.91
C CYS A 82 -7.01 -3.00 3.34
N MET A 83 -6.00 -3.85 3.53
CA MET A 83 -5.30 -4.02 4.79
C MET A 83 -4.58 -2.73 5.20
N ASN A 84 -4.02 -2.01 4.23
CA ASN A 84 -3.17 -0.83 4.40
C ASN A 84 -1.90 -1.06 5.25
N ASP A 85 -1.58 -2.31 5.58
CA ASP A 85 -0.38 -2.73 6.30
C ASP A 85 0.10 -4.11 5.81
N THR A 86 0.74 -4.14 4.64
CA THR A 86 1.16 -5.38 3.96
C THR A 86 2.61 -5.75 4.28
N LEU A 87 3.03 -5.59 5.54
CA LEU A 87 4.33 -6.07 6.01
C LEU A 87 4.42 -7.60 5.92
N ALA A 88 5.61 -8.14 5.67
CA ALA A 88 5.82 -9.58 5.51
C ALA A 88 5.27 -10.41 6.68
N GLY A 89 5.41 -9.88 7.90
CA GLY A 89 4.94 -10.53 9.13
C GLY A 89 3.43 -10.68 9.26
N ASN A 90 2.65 -9.98 8.41
CA ASN A 90 1.19 -10.02 8.38
C ASN A 90 0.65 -11.11 7.44
N PHE A 91 1.55 -11.86 6.79
CA PHE A 91 1.22 -13.05 6.01
C PHE A 91 1.66 -14.30 6.78
N MET A 92 0.74 -15.24 6.94
CA MET A 92 1.00 -16.53 7.57
C MET A 92 0.88 -17.67 6.57
N LEU A 93 1.82 -18.60 6.60
CA LEU A 93 1.81 -19.84 5.81
C LEU A 93 1.55 -21.04 6.73
N ASN A 94 0.50 -21.83 6.46
CA ASN A 94 0.24 -23.08 7.19
C ASN A 94 1.02 -24.27 6.59
N ALA A 95 0.85 -25.46 7.18
CA ALA A 95 1.52 -26.68 6.74
C ALA A 95 1.08 -27.11 5.32
N GLU A 96 -0.16 -26.76 4.94
CA GLU A 96 -0.76 -27.01 3.63
C GLU A 96 -0.39 -25.96 2.57
N ARG A 97 0.59 -25.08 2.86
CA ARG A 97 1.03 -23.96 2.01
C ARG A 97 -0.05 -22.92 1.65
N GLN A 98 -1.10 -22.81 2.45
CA GLN A 98 -2.13 -21.79 2.32
C GLN A 98 -1.70 -20.51 3.04
N ILE A 99 -1.93 -19.37 2.38
CA ILE A 99 -1.69 -18.06 2.94
C ILE A 99 -2.92 -17.59 3.74
N ARG A 100 -2.68 -17.02 4.91
CA ARG A 100 -3.68 -16.27 5.69
C ARG A 100 -3.13 -14.89 6.03
N LEU A 101 -4.00 -13.89 5.89
CA LEU A 101 -3.73 -12.53 6.30
C LEU A 101 -4.08 -12.36 7.78
N VAL A 102 -3.29 -11.59 8.52
CA VAL A 102 -3.53 -11.23 9.91
C VAL A 102 -3.27 -9.74 10.11
N ASP A 103 -3.63 -9.23 11.29
CA ASP A 103 -3.36 -7.84 11.70
C ASP A 103 -4.05 -6.78 10.83
N PHE A 104 -5.37 -6.66 11.01
CA PHE A 104 -6.24 -5.77 10.22
C PHE A 104 -6.49 -4.42 10.92
N GLU A 105 -5.61 -3.98 11.82
CA GLU A 105 -5.85 -2.78 12.62
C GLU A 105 -5.91 -1.49 11.78
N TYR A 106 -5.22 -1.46 10.64
CA TYR A 106 -5.25 -0.34 9.67
C TYR A 106 -6.24 -0.57 8.51
N ALA A 107 -7.03 -1.63 8.55
CA ALA A 107 -7.90 -1.99 7.43
C ALA A 107 -9.03 -0.96 7.24
N SER A 108 -9.16 -0.46 6.02
CA SER A 108 -10.20 0.49 5.62
C SER A 108 -10.38 0.49 4.11
N ASN A 109 -11.46 1.08 3.60
CA ASN A 109 -11.63 1.21 2.15
C ASN A 109 -10.59 2.19 1.59
N ASN A 110 -9.82 1.74 0.61
CA ASN A 110 -8.77 2.49 -0.06
C ASN A 110 -8.64 2.03 -1.53
N ASP A 111 -7.74 2.62 -2.32
CA ASP A 111 -7.48 2.20 -3.70
C ASP A 111 -6.84 0.79 -3.73
N ARG A 112 -7.37 -0.13 -4.54
CA ARG A 112 -6.75 -1.45 -4.77
C ARG A 112 -5.31 -1.34 -5.28
N HIS A 113 -5.03 -0.32 -6.10
CA HIS A 113 -3.68 -0.05 -6.58
C HIS A 113 -2.75 0.38 -5.45
N TYR A 114 -3.28 1.02 -4.40
CA TYR A 114 -2.50 1.39 -3.23
C TYR A 114 -2.09 0.16 -2.41
N GLU A 115 -2.97 -0.82 -2.22
CA GLU A 115 -2.59 -2.05 -1.51
C GLU A 115 -1.47 -2.81 -2.22
N LEU A 116 -1.55 -2.95 -3.54
CA LEU A 116 -0.46 -3.57 -4.32
C LEU A 116 0.81 -2.72 -4.27
N ALA A 117 0.70 -1.40 -4.40
CA ALA A 117 1.85 -0.51 -4.32
C ALA A 117 2.59 -0.62 -2.99
N LEU A 118 1.85 -0.61 -1.88
CA LEU A 118 2.40 -0.79 -0.55
C LEU A 118 3.13 -2.13 -0.45
N TRP A 119 2.47 -3.22 -0.84
CA TRP A 119 3.07 -4.56 -0.75
C TRP A 119 4.31 -4.71 -1.63
N PHE A 120 4.27 -4.19 -2.86
CA PHE A 120 5.41 -4.25 -3.79
C PHE A 120 6.61 -3.45 -3.28
N GLY A 121 6.36 -2.27 -2.70
CA GLY A 121 7.38 -1.44 -2.07
C GLY A 121 8.04 -2.15 -0.89
N GLU A 122 7.23 -2.65 0.05
CA GLU A 122 7.71 -3.33 1.27
C GLU A 122 8.49 -4.62 0.98
N MET A 123 8.11 -5.35 -0.08
CA MET A 123 8.80 -6.59 -0.46
C MET A 123 9.96 -6.38 -1.44
N PHE A 124 10.19 -5.15 -1.91
CA PHE A 124 11.20 -4.80 -2.89
C PHE A 124 11.13 -5.65 -4.17
N PHE A 125 9.93 -5.87 -4.69
CA PHE A 125 9.76 -6.63 -5.93
C PHE A 125 10.37 -5.92 -7.14
N SER A 126 10.93 -6.70 -8.07
CA SER A 126 11.40 -6.18 -9.35
C SER A 126 10.23 -5.85 -10.27
N ASP A 127 10.45 -4.96 -11.24
CA ASP A 127 9.43 -4.61 -12.25
C ASP A 127 8.84 -5.85 -12.93
N GLU A 128 9.65 -6.87 -13.25
CA GLU A 128 9.16 -8.13 -13.84
C GLU A 128 8.20 -8.88 -12.90
N MET A 129 8.52 -8.95 -11.60
CA MET A 129 7.64 -9.57 -10.61
C MET A 129 6.35 -8.77 -10.44
N GLU A 130 6.43 -7.43 -10.37
CA GLU A 130 5.25 -6.57 -10.27
C GLU A 130 4.32 -6.76 -11.46
N LEU A 131 4.85 -6.78 -12.69
CA LEU A 131 4.04 -6.99 -13.90
C LEU A 131 3.32 -8.34 -13.89
N ALA A 132 3.99 -9.42 -13.46
CA ALA A 132 3.36 -10.74 -13.35
C ALA A 132 2.23 -10.78 -12.31
N LEU A 133 2.37 -10.03 -11.21
CA LEU A 133 1.34 -9.93 -10.16
C LEU A 133 0.19 -9.03 -10.58
N ILE A 134 0.47 -7.96 -11.33
CA ILE A 134 -0.56 -7.09 -11.91
C ILE A 134 -1.43 -7.89 -12.89
N GLU A 135 -0.81 -8.67 -13.77
CA GLU A 135 -1.51 -9.56 -14.70
C GLU A 135 -2.42 -10.55 -13.95
N ASP A 136 -1.90 -11.22 -12.91
CA ASP A 136 -2.69 -12.19 -12.12
C ASP A 136 -3.84 -11.52 -11.34
N TYR A 137 -3.62 -10.31 -10.83
CA TYR A 137 -4.61 -9.59 -10.03
C TYR A 137 -5.75 -9.00 -10.87
N PHE A 138 -5.41 -8.30 -11.97
CA PHE A 138 -6.35 -7.56 -12.81
C PHE A 138 -6.78 -8.32 -14.06
N GLY A 139 -6.12 -9.43 -14.38
CA GLY A 139 -6.33 -10.21 -15.61
C GLY A 139 -5.67 -9.63 -16.86
N GLN A 140 -5.02 -8.46 -16.73
CA GLN A 140 -4.20 -7.82 -17.77
C GLN A 140 -3.28 -6.75 -17.18
N VAL A 141 -2.10 -6.57 -17.76
CA VAL A 141 -1.27 -5.38 -17.55
C VAL A 141 -1.74 -4.25 -18.44
N SER A 142 -2.01 -3.08 -17.84
CA SER A 142 -2.24 -1.83 -18.56
C SER A 142 -1.25 -0.75 -18.12
N ALA A 143 -0.89 0.16 -19.02
CA ALA A 143 -0.04 1.31 -18.70
C ALA A 143 -0.66 2.19 -17.59
N GLN A 144 -1.99 2.27 -17.55
CA GLN A 144 -2.72 3.02 -16.52
C GLN A 144 -2.56 2.37 -15.14
N THR A 145 -2.73 1.05 -15.04
CA THR A 145 -2.56 0.29 -13.79
C THR A 145 -1.12 0.41 -13.27
N VAL A 146 -0.13 0.25 -14.15
CA VAL A 146 1.29 0.40 -13.78
C VAL A 146 1.59 1.82 -13.30
N ALA A 147 1.10 2.85 -13.99
CA ALA A 147 1.29 4.24 -13.58
C ALA A 147 0.65 4.54 -12.21
N ARG A 148 -0.56 4.02 -11.95
CA ARG A 148 -1.24 4.14 -10.66
C ARG A 148 -0.47 3.50 -9.53
N ILE A 149 0.06 2.29 -9.74
CA ILE A 149 0.86 1.60 -8.72
C ILE A 149 2.13 2.39 -8.44
N LYS A 150 2.85 2.85 -9.48
CA LYS A 150 4.05 3.70 -9.30
C LYS A 150 3.76 4.98 -8.52
N LEU A 151 2.67 5.68 -8.82
CA LEU A 151 2.26 6.86 -8.05
C LEU A 151 1.92 6.51 -6.60
N ASN A 152 1.16 5.43 -6.38
CA ASN A 152 0.80 4.99 -5.04
C ASN A 152 2.01 4.53 -4.21
N LYS A 153 3.08 4.00 -4.82
CA LYS A 153 4.35 3.69 -4.12
C LYS A 153 4.94 4.96 -3.51
N ALA A 154 5.01 6.04 -4.29
CA ALA A 154 5.47 7.33 -3.79
C ALA A 154 4.55 7.90 -2.69
N LEU A 155 3.23 7.70 -2.79
CA LEU A 155 2.29 8.11 -1.74
C LEU A 155 2.46 7.28 -0.45
N ALA A 156 2.75 5.98 -0.57
CA ALA A 156 3.07 5.13 0.58
C ALA A 156 4.33 5.64 1.30
N ASP A 157 5.39 6.01 0.55
CA ASP A 157 6.61 6.59 1.14
C ASP A 157 6.32 7.90 1.88
N ILE A 158 5.46 8.77 1.33
CA ILE A 158 5.04 10.01 2.01
C ILE A 158 4.25 9.69 3.29
N LYS A 159 3.33 8.73 3.24
CA LYS A 159 2.55 8.30 4.42
C LYS A 159 3.46 7.76 5.52
N TRP A 160 4.40 6.87 5.20
CA TRP A 160 5.23 6.22 6.21
C TRP A 160 6.36 7.11 6.71
N SER A 161 6.89 8.01 5.87
CA SER A 161 7.84 9.03 6.33
C SER A 161 7.20 10.01 7.30
N THR A 162 5.98 10.49 7.01
CA THR A 162 5.25 11.37 7.94
C THR A 162 4.87 10.64 9.23
N TRP A 163 4.49 9.36 9.18
CA TRP A 163 4.34 8.53 10.39
C TRP A 163 5.64 8.45 11.20
N ALA A 164 6.78 8.22 10.55
CA ALA A 164 8.08 8.17 11.24
C ALA A 164 8.47 9.51 11.88
N MET A 165 8.14 10.63 11.23
CA MET A 165 8.34 11.98 11.79
C MET A 165 7.49 12.20 13.05
N VAL A 166 6.25 11.70 13.06
CA VAL A 166 5.39 11.71 14.25
C VAL A 166 6.04 10.88 15.35
N GLN A 167 6.42 9.63 15.09
CA GLN A 167 7.03 8.75 16.08
C GLN A 167 8.33 9.31 16.68
N HIS A 168 9.13 10.03 15.90
CA HIS A 168 10.34 10.69 16.40
C HIS A 168 10.04 11.86 17.36
N ALA A 169 8.87 12.49 17.23
CA ALA A 169 8.49 13.66 18.02
C ALA A 169 7.72 13.31 19.31
N VAL A 170 7.34 12.04 19.50
CA VAL A 170 6.65 11.54 20.72
C VAL A 170 7.65 10.96 21.72
#